data_AF-A0A6G1RT06-F1
#
_entry.id   AF-A0A6G1RT06-F1
#
_cell.length_a   1.000
_cell.length_b   1.000
_cell.length_c   1.000
_cell.angle_alpha   90.00
_cell.angle_beta   90.00
_cell.angle_gamma   90.00
#
_symmetry.space_group_name_H-M   'P 1'
#
loop_
_entity.id
_entity.type
_entity.pdbx_description
1 polymer ?
#
loop_
_entity_poly.entity_id
_entity_poly.type
_entity_poly.pdbx_seq_one_letter_code
_entity_poly.pdbx_strand_id
1 'polypeptide(L)'
;RSPRRSGGAAVCPEEPALAPGVMWSADEIAELCYQHYRTRLPKQGKPDPNREWTSLAAVVKVESATQREVCAGPGNLQVMKEVVAMGTGTKCIGQNKMRKTGDVLNDRS
;
A
#
# COMPACT_ATOMS: atom_id res chain seq x y z
N ARG A 1 52.73 15.34 15.50
CA ARG A 1 51.56 15.41 16.42
C ARG A 1 50.50 16.28 15.76
N SER A 2 49.52 15.67 15.11
CA SER A 2 48.15 16.17 14.86
C SER A 2 47.35 14.99 14.29
N PRO A 3 46.28 14.50 14.95
CA PRO A 3 45.44 13.47 14.36
C PRO A 3 44.45 14.11 13.38
N ARG A 4 44.26 13.49 12.21
CA ARG A 4 43.17 13.81 11.29
C ARG A 4 41.85 13.49 11.99
N ARG A 5 40.95 14.48 12.03
CA ARG A 5 39.55 14.34 12.47
C ARG A 5 38.92 13.14 11.77
N SER A 6 38.46 12.17 12.56
CA SER A 6 37.48 11.19 12.13
C SER A 6 36.21 11.92 11.69
N GLY A 7 35.78 11.69 10.45
CA GLY A 7 34.48 12.11 9.98
C GLY A 7 33.42 11.35 10.77
N GLY A 8 32.66 12.06 11.59
CA GLY A 8 31.46 11.50 12.21
C GLY A 8 30.47 11.16 11.10
N ALA A 9 30.07 9.91 11.03
CA ALA A 9 28.90 9.52 10.25
C ALA A 9 27.70 10.33 10.78
N ALA A 10 27.05 11.07 9.89
CA ALA A 10 25.77 11.67 10.20
C ALA A 10 24.80 10.52 10.49
N VAL A 11 24.42 10.37 11.76
CA VAL A 11 23.36 9.48 12.18
C VAL A 11 22.07 10.05 11.59
N CYS A 12 21.48 9.33 10.63
CA CYS A 12 20.13 9.65 10.16
C CYS A 12 19.21 9.72 11.39
N PRO A 13 18.37 10.75 11.55
CA PRO A 13 17.39 10.75 12.62
C PRO A 13 16.54 9.49 12.48
N GLU A 14 16.50 8.69 13.54
CA GLU A 14 15.69 7.49 13.60
C GLU A 14 14.23 7.87 13.34
N GLU A 15 13.61 7.16 12.39
CA GLU A 15 12.19 7.28 12.09
C GLU A 15 11.41 7.09 13.39
N PRO A 16 10.54 8.04 13.81
CA PRO A 16 9.85 7.91 15.08
C PRO A 16 8.99 6.66 15.03
N ALA A 17 9.36 5.67 15.85
CA ALA A 17 8.60 4.44 16.06
C ALA A 17 7.14 4.82 16.36
N LEU A 18 6.24 4.48 15.44
CA LEU A 18 4.80 4.68 15.58
C LEU A 18 4.37 4.10 16.93
N ALA A 19 3.75 4.94 17.76
CA ALA A 19 3.30 4.58 19.11
C ALA A 19 2.42 3.31 19.08
N PRO A 20 2.48 2.46 20.12
CA PRO A 20 1.70 1.22 20.19
C PRO A 20 0.23 1.57 20.44
N GLY A 21 -0.53 1.83 19.38
CA GLY A 21 -1.92 2.27 19.52
C GLY A 21 -2.77 2.26 18.24
N VAL A 22 -2.25 1.74 17.14
CA VAL A 22 -3.02 1.54 15.90
C VAL A 22 -2.75 0.14 15.40
N MET A 23 -3.55 -0.82 15.86
CA MET A 23 -3.48 -2.19 15.40
C MET A 23 -4.67 -2.44 14.47
N TRP A 24 -4.40 -2.47 13.17
CA TRP A 24 -5.28 -3.06 12.17
C TRP A 24 -4.79 -4.48 11.90
N SER A 25 -5.72 -5.42 11.68
CA SER A 25 -5.35 -6.80 11.37
C SER A 25 -5.11 -7.00 9.88
N ALA A 26 -4.32 -8.00 9.52
CA ALA A 26 -4.12 -8.37 8.12
C ALA A 26 -5.46 -8.73 7.45
N ASP A 27 -6.36 -9.41 8.16
CA ASP A 27 -7.69 -9.78 7.66
C ASP A 27 -8.56 -8.56 7.40
N GLU A 28 -8.50 -7.55 8.26
CA GLU A 28 -9.24 -6.30 8.07
C GLU A 28 -8.77 -5.57 6.81
N ILE A 29 -7.46 -5.47 6.60
CA ILE A 29 -6.88 -4.86 5.38
C ILE A 29 -7.24 -5.69 4.15
N ALA A 30 -7.18 -7.02 4.22
CA ALA A 30 -7.54 -7.89 3.12
C ALA A 30 -9.02 -7.72 2.73
N GLU A 31 -9.92 -7.67 3.72
CA GLU A 31 -11.35 -7.47 3.48
C GLU A 31 -11.63 -6.10 2.83
N LEU A 32 -10.98 -5.02 3.30
CA LEU A 32 -11.07 -3.70 2.66
C LEU A 32 -10.67 -3.76 1.18
N CYS A 33 -9.58 -4.46 0.87
CA CYS A 33 -9.12 -4.66 -0.51
C CYS A 33 -10.13 -5.46 -1.34
N TYR A 34 -10.67 -6.56 -0.82
CA TYR A 34 -11.67 -7.36 -1.53
C TYR A 34 -12.98 -6.60 -1.75
N GLN A 35 -13.45 -5.83 -0.77
CA GLN A 35 -14.64 -4.99 -0.90
C GLN A 35 -14.45 -3.92 -1.97
N HIS A 36 -13.31 -3.22 -1.96
CA HIS A 36 -12.98 -2.24 -3.00
C HIS A 36 -12.93 -2.90 -4.39
N TYR A 37 -12.25 -4.05 -4.51
CA TYR A 37 -12.19 -4.82 -5.75
C TYR A 37 -13.59 -5.18 -6.27
N ARG A 38 -14.49 -5.65 -5.41
CA ARG A 38 -15.85 -6.08 -5.81
C ARG A 38 -16.76 -4.91 -6.20
N THR A 39 -16.71 -3.81 -5.46
CA THR A 39 -17.73 -2.74 -5.52
C THR A 39 -17.30 -1.49 -6.29
N ARG A 40 -16.01 -1.18 -6.35
CA ARG A 40 -15.50 0.08 -6.93
C ARG A 40 -14.90 -0.12 -8.32
N LEU A 41 -14.35 -1.30 -8.62
CA LEU A 41 -13.75 -1.57 -9.93
C LEU A 41 -14.76 -2.02 -10.98
N PRO A 42 -14.58 -1.61 -12.25
CA PRO A 42 -15.37 -2.11 -13.38
C PRO A 42 -15.35 -3.64 -13.48
N LYS A 43 -16.37 -4.21 -14.14
CA LYS A 43 -16.40 -5.65 -14.42
C LYS A 43 -15.39 -6.05 -15.50
N GLN A 44 -15.06 -5.13 -16.40
CA GLN A 44 -14.11 -5.38 -17.49
C GLN A 44 -12.70 -5.57 -16.92
N GLY A 45 -12.02 -6.64 -17.35
CA GLY A 45 -10.67 -6.98 -16.90
C GLY A 45 -10.59 -7.85 -15.65
N LYS A 46 -11.72 -8.14 -14.98
CA LYS A 46 -11.78 -9.15 -13.90
C LYS A 46 -11.77 -10.55 -14.52
N PRO A 47 -11.07 -11.53 -13.92
CA PRO A 47 -11.05 -12.91 -14.40
C PRO A 47 -12.45 -13.55 -14.32
N ASP A 48 -12.74 -14.48 -15.24
CA ASP A 48 -13.91 -15.36 -15.10
C ASP A 48 -13.76 -16.23 -13.84
N PRO A 49 -14.68 -16.15 -12.87
CA PRO A 49 -14.55 -16.85 -11.59
C PRO A 49 -14.52 -18.38 -11.70
N ASN A 50 -14.96 -18.96 -12.81
CA ASN A 50 -15.00 -20.40 -13.01
C ASN A 50 -13.82 -20.94 -13.84
N ARG A 51 -12.98 -20.06 -14.40
CA ARG A 51 -11.97 -20.45 -15.40
C ARG A 51 -10.62 -19.79 -15.19
N GLU A 52 -10.60 -18.62 -14.59
CA GLU A 52 -9.42 -17.76 -14.56
C GLU A 52 -9.15 -17.30 -13.12
N TRP A 53 -7.87 -17.09 -12.83
CA TRP A 53 -7.42 -16.46 -11.60
C TRP A 53 -6.40 -15.38 -11.94
N THR A 54 -6.26 -14.42 -11.04
CA THR A 54 -5.26 -13.37 -11.11
C THR A 54 -4.80 -13.02 -9.71
N SER A 55 -3.61 -12.46 -9.56
CA SER A 55 -3.18 -11.86 -8.30
C SER A 55 -3.86 -10.50 -8.13
N LEU A 56 -4.20 -10.16 -6.89
CA LEU A 56 -4.70 -8.85 -6.49
C LEU A 56 -3.65 -8.18 -5.60
N ALA A 57 -3.25 -6.97 -5.95
CA ALA A 57 -2.40 -6.13 -5.13
C ALA A 57 -3.11 -4.80 -4.85
N ALA A 58 -2.94 -4.27 -3.64
CA ALA A 58 -3.54 -3.01 -3.26
C ALA A 58 -2.67 -2.29 -2.21
N VAL A 59 -2.71 -0.97 -2.26
CA VAL A 59 -2.06 -0.09 -1.29
C VAL A 59 -3.14 0.60 -0.46
N VAL A 60 -3.04 0.48 0.85
CA VAL A 60 -3.97 1.09 1.80
C VAL A 60 -3.27 2.22 2.55
N LYS A 61 -3.83 3.42 2.43
CA LYS A 61 -3.43 4.57 3.22
C LYS A 61 -4.10 4.47 4.58
N VAL A 62 -3.32 4.63 5.63
CA VAL A 62 -3.78 4.59 7.01
C VAL A 62 -3.41 5.90 7.69
N GLU A 63 -4.42 6.65 8.14
CA GLU A 63 -4.23 7.93 8.83
C GLU A 63 -4.83 7.86 10.23
N SER A 64 -4.06 8.24 11.24
CA SER A 64 -4.62 8.44 12.58
C SER A 64 -5.52 9.67 12.56
N ALA A 65 -6.72 9.56 13.13
CA ALA A 65 -7.50 10.74 13.44
C ALA A 65 -6.73 11.51 14.51
N THR A 66 -6.00 12.55 14.11
CA THR A 66 -5.48 13.51 15.08
C THR A 66 -6.67 14.04 15.86
N GLN A 67 -6.55 14.00 17.18
CA GLN A 67 -7.54 14.38 18.18
C GLN A 67 -8.12 15.78 17.92
N ARG A 68 -9.08 15.88 16.99
CA ARG A 68 -9.96 17.03 16.80
C ARG A 68 -11.33 16.45 16.47
N GLU A 69 -12.23 16.67 17.42
CA GLU A 69 -13.62 16.20 17.45
C GLU A 69 -13.79 14.71 17.72
N VAL A 70 -13.81 14.34 19.01
CA VAL A 70 -15.08 14.15 19.74
C VAL A 70 -14.70 13.79 21.18
N CYS A 71 -15.18 14.58 22.13
CA CYS A 71 -15.25 14.21 23.54
C CYS A 71 -16.16 12.98 23.67
N ALA A 72 -15.62 11.76 23.61
CA ALA A 72 -16.36 10.55 23.95
C ALA A 72 -15.39 9.45 24.43
N GLY A 73 -15.15 9.43 25.74
CA GLY A 73 -14.68 8.25 26.48
C GLY A 73 -13.22 7.78 26.21
N PRO A 74 -12.63 7.06 27.17
CA PRO A 74 -11.35 6.38 26.94
C PRO A 74 -11.60 5.14 26.07
N GLY A 75 -10.98 5.08 24.89
CA GLY A 75 -10.72 3.80 24.24
C GLY A 75 -11.24 3.59 22.82
N ASN A 76 -10.87 4.45 21.87
CA ASN A 76 -10.40 3.97 20.56
C ASN A 76 -9.83 5.15 19.77
N LEU A 77 -8.54 5.11 19.46
CA LEU A 77 -7.95 6.05 18.52
C LEU A 77 -8.52 5.68 17.14
N GLN A 78 -9.46 6.47 16.62
CA GLN A 78 -10.04 6.19 15.31
C GLN A 78 -8.98 6.36 14.23
N VAL A 79 -8.92 5.41 13.30
CA VAL A 79 -7.94 5.37 12.22
C VAL A 79 -8.70 5.24 10.91
N MET A 80 -8.46 6.18 10.00
CA MET A 80 -9.05 6.16 8.68
C MET A 80 -8.22 5.27 7.76
N LYS A 81 -8.89 4.40 6.99
CA LYS A 81 -8.28 3.44 6.06
C LYS A 81 -8.89 3.63 4.69
N GLU A 82 -8.07 3.82 3.68
CA GLU A 82 -8.50 4.02 2.30
C GLU A 82 -7.62 3.23 1.34
N VAL A 83 -8.24 2.43 0.45
CA VAL A 83 -7.53 1.80 -0.66
C VAL A 83 -7.24 2.88 -1.71
N VAL A 84 -5.98 3.27 -1.83
CA VAL A 84 -5.54 4.36 -2.72
C VAL A 84 -5.06 3.88 -4.08
N ALA A 85 -4.64 2.62 -4.17
CA ALA A 85 -4.25 1.99 -5.43
C ALA A 85 -4.60 0.50 -5.41
N MET A 86 -4.97 -0.03 -6.56
CA MET A 86 -5.29 -1.45 -6.74
C MET A 86 -4.90 -1.89 -8.14
N GLY A 87 -4.29 -3.06 -8.23
CA GLY A 87 -3.86 -3.70 -9.47
C GLY A 87 -4.20 -5.18 -9.47
N THR A 88 -4.35 -5.74 -10.67
CA THR A 88 -4.42 -7.18 -10.86
C THR A 88 -3.51 -7.59 -12.01
N GLY A 89 -2.77 -8.67 -11.83
CA GLY A 89 -1.95 -9.22 -12.91
C GLY A 89 -1.09 -10.39 -12.48
N THR A 90 -0.74 -11.24 -13.44
CA THR A 90 0.13 -12.42 -13.26
C THR A 90 1.09 -12.61 -14.42
N LYS A 91 1.12 -11.67 -15.37
CA LYS A 91 1.80 -11.83 -16.66
C LYS A 91 2.48 -10.53 -17.06
N CYS A 92 3.75 -10.65 -17.39
CA CYS A 92 4.52 -9.61 -18.05
C CYS A 92 4.35 -9.69 -19.57
N ILE A 93 4.71 -8.63 -20.30
CA ILE A 93 4.76 -8.68 -21.77
C ILE A 93 6.04 -9.37 -22.23
N GLY A 94 5.99 -10.02 -23.39
CA GLY A 94 7.18 -10.56 -24.03
C GLY A 94 8.12 -9.45 -24.53
N GLN A 95 9.42 -9.74 -24.56
CA GLN A 95 10.47 -8.81 -25.01
C GLN A 95 10.20 -8.23 -26.40
N ASN A 96 9.64 -9.03 -27.31
CA ASN A 96 9.27 -8.60 -28.66
C ASN A 96 8.17 -7.51 -28.70
N LYS A 97 7.45 -7.31 -27.60
CA LYS A 97 6.40 -6.28 -27.45
C LYS A 97 6.86 -5.06 -26.66
N MET A 98 8.08 -5.06 -26.12
CA MET A 98 8.65 -3.89 -25.43
C MET A 98 8.91 -2.75 -26.42
N ARG A 99 8.65 -1.51 -25.98
CA ARG A 99 8.84 -0.30 -26.80
C ARG A 99 9.66 0.75 -26.06
N LYS A 100 10.48 1.50 -26.79
CA LYS A 100 11.30 2.59 -26.23
C LYS A 100 10.48 3.86 -25.89
N THR A 101 9.26 3.94 -26.41
CA THR A 101 8.36 5.09 -26.28
C THR A 101 7.68 5.19 -24.92
N GLY A 102 7.71 4.14 -24.09
CA GLY A 102 7.13 4.16 -22.74
C GLY A 102 5.60 4.10 -22.69
N ASP A 103 4.95 3.86 -23.83
CA ASP A 103 3.49 3.74 -24.00
C ASP A 103 2.95 2.34 -23.65
N VAL A 104 3.83 1.38 -23.34
CA VAL A 104 3.46 0.00 -23.05
C VAL A 104 3.93 -0.40 -21.67
N LEU A 105 2.99 -0.90 -20.86
CA LEU A 105 3.28 -1.47 -19.55
C LEU A 105 3.92 -2.85 -19.70
N ASN A 106 5.17 -2.96 -19.24
CA ASN A 106 5.99 -4.17 -19.37
C ASN A 106 5.60 -5.25 -18.37
N ASP A 107 5.36 -4.86 -17.12
CA ASP A 107 4.99 -5.76 -16.04
C ASP A 107 3.60 -5.40 -15.52
N ARG A 108 2.71 -6.40 -15.48
CA ARG A 108 1.37 -6.30 -14.91
C ARG A 108 1.32 -7.31 -13.77
N SER A 109 1.63 -6.82 -12.57
CA SER A 109 1.35 -7.46 -11.28
C SER A 109 0.56 -6.51 -10.39
#